data_AF-A0A978TH67-F1
#
_entry.id   AF-A0A978TH67-F1
#
_cell.length_a   1.000
_cell.length_b   1.000
_cell.length_c   1.000
_cell.angle_alpha   90.00
_cell.angle_beta   90.00
_cell.angle_gamma   90.00
#
_symmetry.space_group_name_H-M   'P 1'
#
loop_
_entity.id
_entity.type
_entity.pdbx_description
1 polymer ?
#
loop_
_entity_poly.entity_id
_entity_poly.type
_entity_poly.pdbx_seq_one_letter_code
_entity_poly.pdbx_strand_id
1 'polypeptide(L)' 'MTLDLVLLLKDHPEIVLFVLLALAYLIGRISIGPLELGAPPGMLIAGLIFGHLGFTVLPGIETLGLF' A
#
# COMPACT_ATOMS: atom_id res chain seq x y z
N MET A 1 -7.42 26.79 5.77
CA MET A 1 -7.95 25.42 5.55
C MET A 1 -6.77 24.47 5.61
N THR A 2 -6.66 23.67 6.65
CA THR A 2 -5.64 22.62 6.76
C THR A 2 -6.17 21.39 6.03
N LEU A 3 -5.46 20.92 5.00
CA LEU A 3 -5.85 19.72 4.27
C LEU A 3 -5.43 18.50 5.09
N ASP A 4 -6.38 17.85 5.76
CA ASP A 4 -6.14 16.60 6.49
C ASP A 4 -6.03 15.42 5.53
N LEU A 5 -4.80 15.18 5.05
CA LEU A 5 -4.45 14.08 4.13
C LEU A 5 -4.98 12.72 4.63
N VAL A 6 -4.90 12.47 5.94
CA VAL A 6 -5.38 11.21 6.54
C VAL A 6 -6.89 11.05 6.39
N LEU A 7 -7.64 12.15 6.48
CA LEU A 7 -9.09 12.13 6.38
C LEU A 7 -9.52 11.90 4.93
N LEU A 8 -8.81 12.51 3.97
CA LEU A 8 -9.01 12.29 2.54
C LEU A 8 -8.76 10.83 2.13
N LEU A 9 -7.71 10.21 2.69
CA LEU A 9 -7.43 8.78 2.46
C LEU A 9 -8.53 7.88 3.04
N LYS A 10 -9.11 8.24 4.19
CA LYS A 10 -10.19 7.44 4.79
C LYS A 10 -11.51 7.53 4.01
N ASP A 11 -11.80 8.69 3.42
CA ASP A 11 -13.03 8.90 2.63
C ASP A 11 -12.97 8.19 1.27
N HIS A 12 -11.76 8.04 0.71
CA HIS A 12 -11.53 7.47 -0.63
C HIS A 12 -10.63 6.21 -0.58
N PRO A 13 -11.21 5.00 -0.39
CA PRO A 13 -10.45 3.75 -0.34
C PRO A 13 -9.73 3.41 -1.66
N GLU A 14 -10.18 3.96 -2.79
CA GLU A 14 -9.50 3.88 -4.08
C GLU A 14 -8.14 4.62 -4.07
N ILE A 15 -8.04 5.76 -3.38
CA ILE A 15 -6.79 6.50 -3.24
C ILE A 15 -5.83 5.71 -2.34
N VAL A 16 -6.35 5.10 -1.27
CA VAL A 16 -5.57 4.21 -0.39
C VAL A 16 -4.91 3.09 -1.20
N LEU A 17 -5.64 2.50 -2.15
CA LEU A 17 -5.09 1.47 -3.02
C LEU A 17 -3.92 1.99 -3.88
N PHE A 18 -4.09 3.12 -4.56
CA PHE A 18 -3.01 3.69 -5.37
C PHE A 18 -1.78 4.04 -4.53
N VAL A 19 -1.98 4.61 -3.33
CA VAL A 19 -0.89 4.93 -2.42
C VAL A 19 -0.20 3.66 -1.94
N LEU A 20 -0.96 2.61 -1.59
CA LEU A 20 -0.42 1.32 -1.18
C LEU A 20 0.40 0.67 -2.29
N LEU A 21 -0.07 0.67 -3.54
CA LEU A 21 0.66 0.14 -4.69
C LEU A 21 1.93 0.96 -4.98
N ALA A 22 1.84 2.28 -4.89
CA ALA A 22 3.00 3.16 -5.06
C ALA A 22 4.06 2.90 -3.97
N LEU A 23 3.64 2.72 -2.72
CA LEU A 23 4.53 2.42 -1.60
C LEU A 23 5.15 1.02 -1.75
N ALA A 24 4.33 0.04 -2.14
CA ALA A 24 4.77 -1.33 -2.40
C ALA A 24 5.83 -1.38 -3.51
N TYR A 25 5.62 -0.65 -4.61
CA TYR A 25 6.60 -0.53 -5.68
C TYR A 25 7.87 0.17 -5.22
N LEU A 26 7.73 1.27 -4.44
CA LEU A 26 8.88 1.99 -3.90
C LEU A 26 9.72 1.10 -2.98
N ILE A 27 9.08 0.37 -2.06
CA ILE A 27 9.73 -0.58 -1.15
C ILE A 27 10.33 -1.75 -1.95
N GLY A 28 9.62 -2.26 -2.95
CA GLY A 28 10.10 -3.34 -3.81
C GLY A 28 11.33 -2.98 -4.64
N ARG A 29 11.55 -1.69 -4.91
CA ARG A 29 12.78 -1.18 -5.54
C ARG A 29 13.94 -0.97 -4.57
N ILE A 30 13.71 -1.10 -3.25
CA ILE A 30 14.80 -1.07 -2.29
C ILE A 30 15.54 -2.41 -2.41
N SER A 31 16.81 -2.37 -2.78
CA SER A 31 17.69 -3.54 -2.74
C SER A 31 18.64 -3.39 -1.56
N ILE A 32 18.71 -4.44 -0.74
CA ILE A 32 19.63 -4.52 0.40
C ILE A 32 20.66 -5.60 0.06
N GLY A 33 21.82 -5.17 -0.45
CA GLY A 33 22.87 -6.09 -0.90
C GLY A 33 22.44 -6.94 -2.10
N PRO A 34 22.63 -8.27 -2.09
CA PRO A 34 22.23 -9.14 -3.19
C PRO A 34 20.72 -9.45 -3.21
N LEU A 35 19.96 -9.02 -2.20
CA LEU A 35 18.53 -9.26 -2.10
C LEU A 35 17.76 -8.08 -2.71
N GLU A 36 17.19 -8.31 -3.88
CA GLU A 36 16.17 -7.44 -4.46
C GLU A 36 14.83 -7.82 -3.82
N LEU A 37 14.23 -6.88 -3.08
CA LEU A 37 12.92 -7.12 -2.47
C LEU A 37 11.87 -7.41 -3.55
N GLY A 38 11.95 -6.79 -4.72
CA GLY A 38 11.03 -7.06 -5.82
C GLY A 38 9.58 -6.67 -5.48
N ALA A 39 8.68 -6.85 -6.45
CA ALA A 39 7.29 -6.42 -6.30
C ALA A 39 6.50 -7.21 -5.22
N PRO A 40 6.54 -8.56 -5.15
CA PRO A 40 5.67 -9.30 -4.22
C PRO A 40 6.00 -9.05 -2.73
N PRO A 41 7.27 -9.11 -2.27
CA PRO A 41 7.64 -8.75 -0.90
C PRO A 41 7.35 -7.29 -0.55
N GLY A 42 7.54 -6.35 -1.50
CA GLY A 42 7.20 -4.94 -1.31
C GLY A 42 5.69 -4.73 -1.05
N MET A 43 4.84 -5.46 -1.77
CA MET A 43 3.38 -5.45 -1.55
C MET A 43 2.98 -5.99 -0.18
N LEU A 44 3.60 -7.09 0.28
CA LEU A 44 3.30 -7.66 1.60
C LEU A 44 3.66 -6.70 2.74
N ILE A 45 4.83 -6.05 2.67
CA ILE A 45 5.26 -5.08 3.68
C ILE A 45 4.34 -3.86 3.68
N ALA A 46 4.03 -3.31 2.50
CA ALA A 46 3.12 -2.17 2.38
C ALA A 46 1.71 -2.51 2.89
N GLY A 47 1.18 -3.68 2.52
CA GLY A 47 -0.12 -4.17 2.97
C GLY A 47 -0.19 -4.34 4.49
N LEU A 48 0.86 -4.89 5.11
CA LEU A 48 0.93 -5.04 6.56
C LEU A 48 0.94 -3.68 7.28
N ILE A 49 1.72 -2.71 6.77
CA ILE A 49 1.79 -1.35 7.34
C ILE A 49 0.41 -0.68 7.25
N PHE A 50 -0.22 -0.70 6.09
CA PHE A 50 -1.54 -0.08 5.90
C PHE A 50 -2.64 -0.75 6.72
N GLY A 51 -2.61 -2.09 6.79
CA GLY A 51 -3.52 -2.85 7.65
C GLY A 51 -3.35 -2.53 9.13
N HIS A 52 -2.11 -2.40 9.60
CA HIS A 52 -1.83 -2.01 10.99
C HIS A 52 -2.28 -0.58 11.31
N LEU A 53 -2.19 0.34 10.35
CA LEU A 53 -2.67 1.72 10.47
C LEU A 53 -4.21 1.86 10.42
N GLY A 54 -4.92 0.75 10.20
CA GLY A 54 -6.39 0.73 10.14
C GLY A 54 -6.96 1.31 8.85
N PHE A 55 -6.16 1.40 7.79
CA PHE A 55 -6.68 1.76 6.47
C PHE A 55 -7.36 0.53 5.85
N THR A 56 -8.58 0.72 5.38
CA THR A 56 -9.32 -0.31 4.64
C THR A 56 -9.14 -0.05 3.15
N VAL A 57 -8.62 -1.04 2.44
CA VAL A 57 -8.59 -1.02 0.97
C VAL A 57 -9.93 -1.48 0.41
N LEU A 58 -10.16 -1.16 -0.87
CA LEU A 58 -11.40 -1.43 -1.58
C LEU A 58 -11.93 -2.86 -1.32
N PRO A 59 -13.21 -3.04 -0.93
CA PRO A 59 -13.77 -4.37 -0.74
C PRO A 59 -13.71 -5.18 -2.04
N GLY A 60 -13.27 -6.44 -1.95
CA GLY A 60 -13.10 -7.34 -3.10
C GLY A 60 -11.75 -7.26 -3.78
N ILE A 61 -10.77 -6.54 -3.23
CA ILE A 61 -9.42 -6.48 -3.81
C ILE A 61 -8.68 -7.83 -3.85
N GLU A 62 -9.04 -8.75 -2.96
CA GLU A 62 -8.58 -10.15 -2.99
C GLU A 62 -8.89 -10.86 -4.33
N THR A 63 -9.93 -10.41 -5.05
CA THR A 63 -10.28 -10.96 -6.37
C THR A 63 -9.36 -10.51 -7.50
N LEU A 64 -8.59 -9.43 -7.29
CA LEU A 64 -7.65 -8.89 -8.27
C LEU A 64 -6.29 -9.62 -8.24
N GLY A 65 -6.09 -10.57 -7.31
CA GLY A 65 -4.83 -11.29 -7.15
C GLY A 65 -3.66 -10.41 -6.70
N LEU A 66 -3.96 -9.25 -6.11
CA LEU A 66 -2.98 -8.29 -5.61
C LEU A 66 -2.42 -8.67 -4.22
N PHE A 67 -2.90 -9.75 -3.61
CA PHE A 67 -2.42 -10.31 -2.34
C PHE A 67 -2.56 -11.84 -2.33
#